data_AF-A0A947YX42-F1
#
_entry.id   AF-A0A947YX42-F1
#
_cell.length_a   1.000
_cell.length_b   1.000
_cell.length_c   1.000
_cell.angle_alpha   90.00
_cell.angle_beta   90.00
_cell.angle_gamma   90.00
#
_symmetry.space_group_name_H-M   'P 1'
#
loop_
_entity.id
_entity.type
_entity.pdbx_description
1 polymer ?
#
loop_
_entity_poly.entity_id
_entity_poly.type
_entity_poly.pdbx_seq_one_letter_code
_entity_poly.pdbx_strand_id
1 'polypeptide(L)'
;MKLFNISILIFAFILSSCEDSETQTNNSNNANNTNNSNNSNITVDYEHTTCKTNLKSMADYDFAGFECIYYSYDGSDSLFISHINAIFNCCPDETLGLTGDLVVSGNSITVTESDNGGMCSCMCPYDLSYTVTGIEAGNYTASFNTYTGGNVSIDLTAAGEGTVCVDKLSDAFICNSAGERGCLCQDSTECMDGNGYCYDYSEYNSACVNTCETTEDCPMPDLEECLEDTDGTYFCSPTTSFE
;
A
#
# COMPACT_ATOMS: atom_id res chain seq x y z
N MET A 1 -56.11 15.55 46.53
CA MET A 1 -54.92 14.71 46.31
C MET A 1 -55.25 13.76 45.16
N LYS A 2 -54.96 14.17 43.92
CA LYS A 2 -55.24 13.39 42.70
C LYS A 2 -53.93 12.70 42.28
N LEU A 3 -53.94 11.37 42.27
CA LEU A 3 -52.86 10.53 41.74
C LEU A 3 -52.91 10.57 40.20
N PHE A 4 -51.80 10.96 39.58
CA PHE A 4 -51.59 10.82 38.14
C PHE A 4 -50.93 9.46 37.89
N ASN A 5 -51.62 8.59 37.16
CA ASN A 5 -51.08 7.36 36.58
C ASN A 5 -50.23 7.74 35.36
N ILE A 6 -48.95 7.38 35.36
CA ILE A 6 -48.08 7.44 34.18
C ILE A 6 -47.95 6.01 33.67
N SER A 7 -48.68 5.68 32.60
CA SER A 7 -48.42 4.49 31.78
C SER A 7 -47.23 4.81 30.87
N ILE A 8 -46.09 4.17 31.13
CA ILE A 8 -44.93 4.16 30.24
C ILE A 8 -45.23 3.16 29.11
N LEU A 9 -45.49 3.66 27.90
CA LEU A 9 -45.48 2.85 26.68
C LEU A 9 -44.02 2.59 26.30
N ILE A 10 -43.59 1.33 26.37
CA ILE A 10 -42.30 0.88 25.84
C ILE A 10 -42.51 0.63 24.34
N PHE A 11 -41.98 1.53 23.51
CA PHE A 11 -41.82 1.30 22.08
C PHE A 11 -40.57 0.44 21.86
N ALA A 12 -40.76 -0.83 21.51
CA ALA A 12 -39.68 -1.68 21.04
C ALA A 12 -39.32 -1.27 19.60
N PHE A 13 -38.23 -0.51 19.44
CA PHE A 13 -37.57 -0.34 18.15
C PHE A 13 -36.88 -1.65 17.79
N ILE A 14 -37.41 -2.36 16.79
CA ILE A 14 -36.70 -3.45 16.14
C ILE A 14 -35.65 -2.79 15.24
N LEU A 15 -34.42 -2.65 15.75
CA LEU A 15 -33.25 -2.39 14.93
C LEU A 15 -33.02 -3.65 14.09
N SER A 16 -33.37 -3.57 12.81
CA SER A 16 -32.86 -4.47 11.79
C SER A 16 -31.38 -4.13 11.58
N SER A 17 -30.49 -4.73 12.36
CA SER A 17 -29.08 -4.79 12.00
C SER A 17 -28.96 -5.65 10.74
N CYS A 18 -28.59 -5.05 9.62
CA CYS A 18 -27.88 -5.80 8.59
C CYS A 18 -26.54 -6.17 9.25
N GLU A 19 -26.39 -7.45 9.61
CA GLU A 19 -25.06 -8.01 9.80
C GLU A 19 -24.39 -7.95 8.43
N ASP A 20 -23.54 -6.95 8.22
CA ASP A 20 -22.49 -7.07 7.22
C ASP A 20 -21.64 -8.25 7.67
N SER A 21 -21.93 -9.40 7.07
CA SER A 21 -21.13 -10.60 7.18
C SER A 21 -19.80 -10.27 6.50
N GLU A 22 -18.88 -9.68 7.27
CA GLU A 22 -17.46 -9.79 7.02
C GLU A 22 -17.12 -11.28 7.05
N THR A 23 -17.26 -11.95 5.91
CA THR A 23 -16.44 -13.13 5.66
C THR A 23 -15.02 -12.62 5.48
N GLN A 24 -14.38 -12.33 6.62
CA GLN A 24 -12.96 -12.63 6.76
C GLN A 24 -12.85 -14.12 6.44
N THR A 25 -12.57 -14.46 5.19
CA THR A 25 -11.82 -15.67 4.94
C THR A 25 -10.47 -15.42 5.58
N ASN A 26 -10.39 -15.75 6.88
CA ASN A 26 -9.13 -16.08 7.51
C ASN A 26 -8.50 -17.10 6.57
N ASN A 27 -7.52 -16.67 5.79
CA ASN A 27 -6.68 -17.56 5.01
C ASN A 27 -5.77 -18.25 6.04
N SER A 28 -6.38 -19.08 6.89
CA SER A 28 -5.74 -19.83 7.96
C SER A 28 -4.99 -21.05 7.41
N ASN A 29 -4.79 -21.08 6.10
CA ASN A 29 -3.76 -21.89 5.46
C ASN A 29 -2.50 -21.04 5.35
N ASN A 30 -1.95 -20.61 6.49
CA ASN A 30 -0.55 -20.24 6.64
C ASN A 30 0.29 -21.53 6.47
N ALA A 31 0.28 -22.07 5.25
CA ALA A 31 0.99 -23.27 4.83
C ALA A 31 2.07 -22.96 3.79
N ASN A 32 2.25 -21.69 3.42
CA ASN A 32 3.00 -21.36 2.20
C ASN A 32 4.49 -21.11 2.42
N ASN A 33 4.96 -20.69 3.60
CA ASN A 33 6.41 -20.50 3.76
C ASN A 33 7.16 -21.73 4.28
N THR A 34 7.10 -22.85 3.54
CA THR A 34 7.94 -24.05 3.80
C THR A 34 9.35 -23.93 3.19
N ASN A 35 9.63 -22.82 2.49
CA ASN A 35 10.83 -22.66 1.67
C ASN A 35 12.09 -22.32 2.50
N ASN A 36 11.93 -21.92 3.77
CA ASN A 36 13.07 -21.76 4.69
C ASN A 36 13.49 -23.07 5.40
N SER A 37 13.13 -24.23 4.84
CA SER A 37 13.40 -25.57 5.40
C SER A 37 14.87 -25.88 5.72
N ASN A 38 15.83 -25.06 5.26
CA ASN A 38 17.25 -25.21 5.54
C ASN A 38 17.73 -24.41 6.76
N ASN A 39 16.89 -23.51 7.31
CA ASN A 39 17.15 -22.80 8.56
C ASN A 39 15.90 -22.89 9.46
N SER A 40 15.87 -23.91 10.32
CA SER A 40 14.75 -24.21 11.22
C SER A 40 14.44 -23.11 12.25
N ASN A 41 15.28 -22.08 12.34
CA ASN A 41 15.12 -21.00 13.31
C ASN A 41 14.39 -19.78 12.72
N ILE A 42 14.21 -19.71 11.40
CA ILE A 42 13.47 -18.62 10.77
C ILE A 42 12.02 -19.03 10.56
N THR A 43 11.10 -18.22 11.05
CA THR A 43 9.67 -18.34 10.74
C THR A 43 9.21 -17.09 10.00
N VAL A 44 8.26 -17.26 9.08
CA VAL A 44 7.68 -16.15 8.33
C VAL A 44 6.17 -16.26 8.37
N ASP A 45 5.53 -15.18 8.81
CA ASP A 45 4.10 -14.97 8.66
C ASP A 45 3.84 -14.00 7.51
N TYR A 46 2.80 -14.28 6.73
CA TYR A 46 2.40 -13.50 5.57
C TYR A 46 0.94 -13.07 5.71
N GLU A 47 0.68 -11.80 5.44
CA GLU A 47 -0.64 -11.20 5.40
C GLU A 47 -0.75 -10.25 4.22
N HIS A 48 -1.97 -9.97 3.78
CA HIS A 48 -2.21 -8.95 2.77
C HIS A 48 -3.51 -8.22 3.03
N THR A 49 -3.62 -6.98 2.55
CA THR A 49 -4.90 -6.26 2.57
C THR A 49 -5.87 -6.88 1.57
N THR A 50 -7.15 -6.51 1.65
CA THR A 50 -8.04 -6.69 0.50
C THR A 50 -7.63 -5.76 -0.64
N CYS A 51 -8.20 -5.98 -1.82
CA CYS A 51 -8.13 -5.03 -2.92
C CYS A 51 -8.53 -3.65 -2.39
N LYS A 52 -7.62 -2.68 -2.46
CA LYS A 52 -7.91 -1.31 -2.07
C LYS A 52 -8.91 -0.75 -3.07
N THR A 53 -10.18 -0.70 -2.65
CA THR A 53 -11.29 -0.18 -3.45
C THR A 53 -11.88 1.11 -2.89
N ASN A 54 -11.70 1.35 -1.59
CA ASN A 54 -11.99 2.58 -0.84
C ASN A 54 -11.83 2.27 0.66
N LEU A 55 -10.60 2.10 1.15
CA LEU A 55 -10.35 1.96 2.58
C LEU A 55 -9.06 2.69 2.95
N LYS A 56 -9.22 3.67 3.82
CA LYS A 56 -8.18 4.25 4.67
C LYS A 56 -7.55 3.10 5.49
N SER A 57 -6.57 2.37 4.95
CA SER A 57 -5.68 1.58 5.79
C SER A 57 -4.65 2.53 6.42
N MET A 58 -4.18 2.12 7.59
CA MET A 58 -3.55 2.99 8.57
C MET A 58 -2.22 3.57 8.07
N ALA A 59 -2.15 4.91 7.96
CA ALA A 59 -1.08 5.74 7.38
C ALA A 59 -0.93 5.56 5.86
N ASP A 60 -0.93 6.54 4.98
CA ASP A 60 -0.89 7.99 5.02
C ASP A 60 -1.38 8.44 3.62
N TYR A 61 -1.75 9.71 3.42
CA TYR A 61 -1.96 10.23 2.06
C TYR A 61 -0.66 10.16 1.21
N ASP A 62 0.48 9.89 1.84
CA ASP A 62 1.84 10.07 1.32
C ASP A 62 2.28 9.01 0.30
N PHE A 63 1.64 7.83 0.26
CA PHE A 63 2.01 6.76 -0.67
C PHE A 63 1.12 6.68 -1.92
N ALA A 64 0.15 7.57 -2.07
CA ALA A 64 -0.71 7.59 -3.26
C ALA A 64 0.14 7.87 -4.52
N GLY A 65 0.01 7.04 -5.56
CA GLY A 65 0.84 7.13 -6.76
C GLY A 65 2.29 6.68 -6.56
N PHE A 66 2.60 5.94 -5.49
CA PHE A 66 3.89 5.28 -5.27
C PHE A 66 3.70 3.78 -5.00
N GLU A 67 4.70 2.99 -5.40
CA GLU A 67 4.88 1.59 -4.99
C GLU A 67 6.11 1.55 -4.07
N CYS A 68 5.99 0.97 -2.88
CA CYS A 68 7.04 1.08 -1.86
C CYS A 68 7.33 -0.23 -1.15
N ILE A 69 8.58 -0.38 -0.71
CA ILE A 69 9.01 -1.37 0.26
C ILE A 69 9.32 -0.65 1.57
N TYR A 70 8.50 -0.90 2.59
CA TYR A 70 8.77 -0.50 3.96
C TYR A 70 9.35 -1.68 4.74
N TYR A 71 10.25 -1.41 5.68
CA TYR A 71 10.70 -2.41 6.63
C TYR A 71 10.93 -1.81 8.02
N SER A 72 10.78 -2.63 9.06
CA SER A 72 11.19 -2.30 10.42
C SER A 72 11.77 -3.50 11.15
N TYR A 73 12.84 -3.26 11.90
CA TYR A 73 13.57 -4.27 12.66
C TYR A 73 13.60 -3.88 14.13
N ASP A 74 13.31 -4.85 15.00
CA ASP A 74 13.25 -4.63 16.44
C ASP A 74 14.61 -4.51 17.14
N GLY A 75 15.70 -4.81 16.41
CA GLY A 75 17.06 -4.83 16.95
C GLY A 75 17.48 -6.15 17.58
N SER A 76 16.62 -7.18 17.52
CA SER A 76 16.88 -8.51 18.05
C SER A 76 16.78 -9.60 16.99
N ASP A 77 15.58 -9.94 16.56
CA ASP A 77 15.35 -11.10 15.71
C ASP A 77 14.04 -11.00 14.90
N SER A 78 13.34 -9.87 14.94
CA SER A 78 12.07 -9.67 14.26
C SER A 78 12.17 -8.55 13.23
N LEU A 79 11.97 -8.92 11.96
CA LEU A 79 11.91 -8.02 10.81
C LEU A 79 10.49 -8.04 10.24
N PHE A 80 9.86 -6.88 10.19
CA PHE A 80 8.65 -6.64 9.42
C PHE A 80 9.02 -6.04 8.06
N ILE A 81 8.39 -6.52 6.99
CA ILE A 81 8.50 -5.98 5.63
C ILE A 81 7.09 -5.78 5.09
N SER A 82 6.83 -4.65 4.44
CA SER A 82 5.59 -4.40 3.72
C SER A 82 5.88 -3.94 2.29
N HIS A 83 5.33 -4.65 1.31
CA HIS A 83 5.25 -4.21 -0.07
C HIS A 83 3.92 -3.47 -0.25
N ILE A 84 4.00 -2.14 -0.29
CA ILE A 84 2.88 -1.20 -0.31
C ILE A 84 2.50 -0.90 -1.76
N ASN A 85 1.19 -0.95 -2.03
CA ASN A 85 0.60 -0.72 -3.36
C ASN A 85 1.13 -1.65 -4.46
N ALA A 86 1.41 -2.90 -4.13
CA ALA A 86 1.73 -3.93 -5.11
C ALA A 86 0.53 -4.19 -6.02
N ILE A 87 0.75 -4.18 -7.33
CA ILE A 87 -0.34 -4.22 -8.32
C ILE A 87 -0.61 -5.66 -8.79
N PHE A 88 -1.82 -6.15 -8.49
CA PHE A 88 -2.29 -7.49 -8.86
C PHE A 88 -3.68 -7.45 -9.50
N ASN A 89 -4.12 -8.57 -10.09
CA ASN A 89 -5.50 -8.68 -10.56
C ASN A 89 -6.49 -8.55 -9.38
N CYS A 90 -7.59 -7.80 -9.55
CA CYS A 90 -8.56 -7.59 -8.45
C CYS A 90 -9.25 -8.89 -7.99
N CYS A 91 -9.21 -9.93 -8.82
CA CYS A 91 -9.78 -11.24 -8.55
C CYS A 91 -8.66 -12.28 -8.61
N PRO A 92 -7.81 -12.37 -7.56
CA PRO A 92 -6.87 -13.47 -7.44
C PRO A 92 -7.58 -14.82 -7.57
N ASP A 93 -6.83 -15.86 -7.89
CA ASP A 93 -7.39 -17.22 -8.03
C ASP A 93 -8.27 -17.58 -6.81
N GLU A 94 -9.48 -18.10 -7.05
CA GLU A 94 -10.45 -18.35 -5.98
C GLU A 94 -9.99 -19.46 -5.00
N THR A 95 -9.04 -20.29 -5.42
CA THR A 95 -8.53 -21.42 -4.62
C THR A 95 -7.23 -21.06 -3.90
N LEU A 96 -6.31 -20.37 -4.57
CA LEU A 96 -4.98 -20.03 -4.05
C LEU A 96 -4.91 -18.61 -3.46
N GLY A 97 -5.78 -17.71 -3.90
CA GLY A 97 -5.78 -16.30 -3.48
C GLY A 97 -4.50 -15.57 -3.89
N LEU A 98 -4.20 -14.48 -3.18
CA LEU A 98 -2.86 -13.88 -3.21
C LEU A 98 -1.91 -14.72 -2.35
N THR A 99 -0.73 -14.97 -2.89
CA THR A 99 0.34 -15.67 -2.15
C THR A 99 1.59 -14.83 -2.13
N GLY A 100 2.30 -14.87 -1.00
CA GLY A 100 3.60 -14.26 -0.80
C GLY A 100 4.51 -15.25 -0.08
N ASP A 101 5.65 -15.55 -0.70
CA ASP A 101 6.70 -16.39 -0.12
C ASP A 101 7.96 -15.56 0.09
N LEU A 102 8.57 -15.64 1.28
CA LEU A 102 9.83 -14.97 1.59
C LEU A 102 10.89 -15.98 2.03
N VAL A 103 12.01 -16.00 1.32
CA VAL A 103 13.15 -16.89 1.63
C VAL A 103 14.34 -16.06 2.05
N VAL A 104 14.93 -16.42 3.21
CA VAL A 104 16.20 -15.86 3.67
C VAL A 104 17.32 -16.85 3.36
N SER A 105 18.31 -16.44 2.58
CA SER A 105 19.49 -17.26 2.25
C SER A 105 20.76 -16.44 2.35
N GLY A 106 21.55 -16.67 3.40
CA GLY A 106 22.68 -15.82 3.74
C GLY A 106 22.22 -14.38 3.96
N ASN A 107 22.79 -13.44 3.21
CA ASN A 107 22.45 -12.01 3.25
C ASN A 107 21.43 -11.61 2.16
N SER A 108 20.70 -12.56 1.61
CA SER A 108 19.68 -12.31 0.58
C SER A 108 18.29 -12.65 1.10
N ILE A 109 17.35 -11.76 0.85
CA ILE A 109 15.92 -11.97 1.07
C ILE A 109 15.26 -12.01 -0.31
N THR A 110 14.56 -13.09 -0.63
CA THR A 110 13.82 -13.20 -1.89
C THR A 110 12.35 -13.32 -1.59
N VAL A 111 11.56 -12.38 -2.13
CA VAL A 111 10.12 -12.32 -1.98
C VAL A 111 9.47 -12.65 -3.33
N THR A 112 8.58 -13.64 -3.34
CA THR A 112 7.82 -14.07 -4.52
C THR A 112 6.34 -13.92 -4.25
N GLU A 113 5.70 -13.06 -5.03
CA GLU A 113 4.29 -12.69 -4.91
C GLU A 113 3.52 -13.05 -6.17
N SER A 114 2.26 -13.42 -6.01
CA SER A 114 1.41 -13.91 -7.10
C SER A 114 -0.07 -13.76 -6.76
N ASP A 115 -0.86 -13.32 -7.75
CA ASP A 115 -2.33 -13.43 -7.74
C ASP A 115 -2.85 -14.80 -8.22
N ASN A 116 -1.90 -15.69 -8.55
CA ASN A 116 -2.12 -17.07 -8.98
C ASN A 116 -2.99 -17.22 -10.23
N GLY A 117 -2.98 -16.21 -11.11
CA GLY A 117 -3.69 -16.26 -12.39
C GLY A 117 -5.09 -15.68 -12.32
N GLY A 118 -5.26 -14.60 -11.56
CA GLY A 118 -6.50 -13.83 -11.57
C GLY A 118 -6.90 -13.38 -12.97
N MET A 119 -8.19 -13.41 -13.28
CA MET A 119 -8.71 -13.21 -14.65
C MET A 119 -9.70 -12.05 -14.79
N CYS A 120 -9.88 -11.21 -13.77
CA CYS A 120 -10.72 -10.03 -13.91
C CYS A 120 -10.08 -8.98 -14.81
N SER A 121 -10.90 -8.22 -15.53
CA SER A 121 -10.43 -7.12 -16.37
C SER A 121 -10.19 -5.85 -15.54
N CYS A 122 -9.48 -5.97 -14.42
CA CYS A 122 -9.08 -4.86 -13.57
C CYS A 122 -7.80 -5.20 -12.80
N MET A 123 -7.04 -4.16 -12.46
CA MET A 123 -5.87 -4.22 -11.59
C MET A 123 -6.19 -3.47 -10.30
N CYS A 124 -5.61 -3.93 -9.19
CA CYS A 124 -5.88 -3.38 -7.88
C CYS A 124 -4.58 -3.30 -7.05
N PRO A 125 -4.40 -2.26 -6.22
CA PRO A 125 -3.31 -2.21 -5.28
C PRO A 125 -3.63 -3.04 -4.04
N TYR A 126 -2.60 -3.72 -3.54
CA TYR A 126 -2.61 -4.48 -2.30
C TYR A 126 -1.38 -4.11 -1.47
N ASP A 127 -1.50 -4.15 -0.14
CA ASP A 127 -0.31 -4.19 0.72
C ASP A 127 -0.06 -5.63 1.13
N LEU A 128 1.15 -6.12 0.90
CA LEU A 128 1.60 -7.46 1.26
C LEU A 128 2.62 -7.33 2.38
N SER A 129 2.40 -8.01 3.50
CA SER A 129 3.21 -7.86 4.70
C SER A 129 3.80 -9.19 5.14
N TYR A 130 5.05 -9.15 5.61
CA TYR A 130 5.82 -10.28 6.05
C TYR A 130 6.40 -10.00 7.42
N THR A 131 6.17 -10.89 8.38
CA THR A 131 6.86 -10.86 9.68
C THR A 131 7.83 -12.02 9.74
N VAL A 132 9.13 -11.71 9.76
CA VAL A 132 10.23 -12.67 9.81
C VAL A 132 10.81 -12.69 11.22
N THR A 133 10.69 -13.83 11.91
CA THR A 133 11.27 -14.03 13.24
C THR A 133 12.48 -14.96 13.15
N GLY A 134 13.50 -14.72 13.98
CA GLY A 134 14.74 -15.50 14.01
C GLY A 134 15.77 -15.09 12.97
N ILE A 135 15.62 -13.90 12.37
CA ILE A 135 16.61 -13.35 11.44
C ILE A 135 17.84 -12.83 12.21
N GLU A 136 19.04 -13.06 11.68
CA GLU A 136 20.27 -12.58 12.30
C GLU A 136 20.50 -11.10 11.97
N ALA A 137 21.11 -10.37 12.90
CA ALA A 137 21.54 -9.00 12.65
C ALA A 137 22.57 -8.96 11.51
N GLY A 138 22.40 -8.02 10.57
CA GLY A 138 23.28 -7.91 9.41
C GLY A 138 22.71 -6.99 8.33
N ASN A 139 23.45 -6.89 7.22
CA ASN A 139 22.98 -6.16 6.03
C ASN A 139 22.43 -7.16 5.02
N TYR A 140 21.24 -6.90 4.50
CA TYR A 140 20.54 -7.76 3.57
C TYR A 140 20.24 -7.03 2.27
N THR A 141 20.19 -7.80 1.19
CA THR A 141 19.63 -7.36 -0.09
C THR A 141 18.33 -8.11 -0.31
N ALA A 142 17.22 -7.38 -0.37
CA ALA A 142 15.90 -7.90 -0.64
C ALA A 142 15.53 -7.72 -2.12
N SER A 143 14.99 -8.76 -2.74
CA SER A 143 14.50 -8.75 -4.12
C SER A 143 13.05 -9.21 -4.15
N PHE A 144 12.18 -8.46 -4.82
CA PHE A 144 10.76 -8.79 -4.99
C PHE A 144 10.52 -8.99 -6.50
N ASN A 145 9.77 -10.02 -6.87
CA ASN A 145 9.50 -10.32 -8.29
C ASN A 145 8.52 -9.33 -8.96
N THR A 146 7.73 -8.63 -8.16
CA THR A 146 6.67 -7.69 -8.58
C THR A 146 7.10 -6.23 -8.45
N TYR A 147 8.03 -5.93 -7.54
CA TYR A 147 8.52 -4.56 -7.31
C TYR A 147 9.42 -4.08 -8.46
N THR A 148 9.10 -2.90 -8.99
CA THR A 148 9.82 -2.35 -10.15
C THR A 148 11.07 -1.55 -9.79
N GLY A 149 11.25 -1.16 -8.52
CA GLY A 149 12.42 -0.39 -8.04
C GLY A 149 13.73 -1.18 -7.88
N GLY A 150 13.73 -2.47 -8.22
CA GLY A 150 14.90 -3.33 -8.12
C GLY A 150 15.15 -3.83 -6.70
N ASN A 151 16.43 -4.00 -6.34
CA ASN A 151 16.80 -4.58 -5.05
C ASN A 151 16.85 -3.52 -3.93
N VAL A 152 16.30 -3.85 -2.77
CA VAL A 152 16.27 -3.00 -1.58
C VAL A 152 17.39 -3.42 -0.62
N SER A 153 18.16 -2.45 -0.13
CA SER A 153 19.15 -2.69 0.94
C SER A 153 18.49 -2.51 2.29
N ILE A 154 18.58 -3.53 3.15
CA ILE A 154 17.98 -3.55 4.48
C ILE A 154 19.09 -3.70 5.53
N ASP A 155 19.25 -2.69 6.39
CA ASP A 155 20.21 -2.70 7.50
C ASP A 155 19.52 -3.18 8.79
N LEU A 156 19.90 -4.37 9.27
CA LEU A 156 19.44 -4.97 10.52
C LEU A 156 20.54 -4.96 11.60
N THR A 157 21.54 -4.09 11.50
CA THR A 157 22.63 -4.04 12.50
C THR A 157 22.19 -3.41 13.83
N ALA A 158 21.09 -2.67 13.84
CA ALA A 158 20.42 -2.12 15.01
C ALA A 158 18.92 -1.97 14.73
N ALA A 159 18.12 -1.75 15.78
CA ALA A 159 16.71 -1.41 15.62
C ALA A 159 16.53 -0.18 14.73
N GLY A 160 15.57 -0.22 13.82
CA GLY A 160 15.36 0.84 12.85
C GLY A 160 14.30 0.50 11.82
N GLU A 161 14.03 1.46 10.95
CA GLU A 161 13.08 1.33 9.87
C GLU A 161 13.62 2.00 8.61
N GLY A 162 13.05 1.67 7.46
CA GLY A 162 13.37 2.29 6.20
C GLY A 162 12.28 2.08 5.17
N THR A 163 12.26 2.97 4.19
CA THR A 163 11.29 2.94 3.10
C THR A 163 12.03 3.22 1.80
N VAL A 164 11.76 2.43 0.77
CA VAL A 164 12.22 2.68 -0.59
C VAL A 164 11.00 2.67 -1.49
N CYS A 165 10.81 3.74 -2.25
CA CYS A 165 9.66 3.93 -3.11
C CYS A 165 10.09 4.12 -4.56
N VAL A 166 9.20 3.78 -5.48
CA VAL A 166 9.22 4.23 -6.86
C VAL A 166 7.95 5.00 -7.15
N ASP A 167 8.09 6.06 -7.94
CA ASP A 167 6.93 6.80 -8.42
C ASP A 167 6.18 5.97 -9.46
N LYS A 168 4.85 5.98 -9.37
CA LYS A 168 3.91 5.26 -10.22
C LYS A 168 2.86 6.21 -10.82
N LEU A 169 3.13 7.51 -10.88
CA LEU A 169 2.24 8.50 -11.49
C LEU A 169 1.97 8.20 -12.97
N SER A 170 2.88 7.56 -13.70
CA SER A 170 2.63 7.09 -15.07
C SER A 170 1.63 5.93 -15.14
N ASP A 171 1.45 5.20 -14.05
CA ASP A 171 0.47 4.12 -13.87
C ASP A 171 -0.86 4.69 -13.31
N ALA A 172 -1.20 5.95 -13.68
CA ALA A 172 -2.38 6.77 -13.32
C ALA A 172 -3.79 6.11 -13.43
N PHE A 173 -3.82 4.82 -13.76
CA PHE A 173 -5.02 4.02 -13.98
C PHE A 173 -5.54 3.31 -12.73
N ILE A 174 -4.82 3.39 -11.60
CA ILE A 174 -5.17 2.68 -10.37
C ILE A 174 -5.52 3.68 -9.27
N CYS A 175 -6.59 4.40 -9.53
CA CYS A 175 -7.15 5.37 -8.61
C CYS A 175 -8.35 4.81 -7.88
N ASN A 176 -8.37 4.99 -6.56
CA ASN A 176 -9.46 4.51 -5.73
C ASN A 176 -10.63 5.49 -5.73
N SER A 177 -10.34 6.78 -5.88
CA SER A 177 -11.30 7.86 -6.09
C SER A 177 -10.84 8.86 -7.15
N ALA A 178 -11.80 9.46 -7.86
CA ALA A 178 -11.51 10.58 -8.76
C ALA A 178 -10.88 11.72 -7.94
N GLY A 179 -9.75 12.26 -8.41
CA GLY A 179 -9.08 13.38 -7.75
C GLY A 179 -7.92 13.05 -6.83
N GLU A 180 -7.62 11.79 -6.52
CA GLU A 180 -6.45 11.45 -5.69
C GLU A 180 -5.14 11.71 -6.47
N ARG A 181 -4.01 11.82 -5.76
CA ARG A 181 -2.69 11.94 -6.42
C ARG A 181 -2.48 10.78 -7.41
N GLY A 182 -2.04 11.09 -8.62
CA GLY A 182 -1.88 10.15 -9.73
C GLY A 182 -3.14 9.90 -10.54
N CYS A 183 -4.29 10.45 -10.16
CA CYS A 183 -5.53 10.21 -10.89
C CYS A 183 -5.75 11.15 -12.05
N LEU A 184 -6.33 10.61 -13.12
CA LEU A 184 -6.79 11.41 -14.24
C LEU A 184 -7.72 12.53 -13.77
N CYS A 185 -7.50 13.71 -14.31
CA CYS A 185 -8.26 14.91 -13.99
C CYS A 185 -8.53 15.74 -15.24
N GLN A 186 -9.61 16.53 -15.19
CA GLN A 186 -9.94 17.52 -16.21
C GLN A 186 -9.51 18.92 -15.79
N ASP A 187 -9.60 19.20 -14.49
CA ASP A 187 -9.15 20.46 -13.89
C ASP A 187 -8.75 20.27 -12.43
N SER A 188 -8.03 21.25 -11.88
CA SER A 188 -7.49 21.18 -10.51
C SER A 188 -8.56 21.16 -9.42
N THR A 189 -9.83 21.49 -9.71
CA THR A 189 -10.90 21.40 -8.70
C THR A 189 -11.29 19.97 -8.37
N GLU A 190 -10.95 19.03 -9.26
CA GLU A 190 -11.14 17.60 -9.04
C GLU A 190 -10.06 17.04 -8.11
N CYS A 191 -8.91 17.69 -7.97
CA CYS A 191 -7.74 17.11 -7.31
C CYS A 191 -7.68 17.39 -5.81
N MET A 192 -7.58 16.34 -4.98
CA MET A 192 -7.35 16.37 -3.54
C MET A 192 -8.25 17.38 -2.81
N ASP A 193 -9.56 17.25 -3.05
CA ASP A 193 -10.60 18.15 -2.53
C ASP A 193 -10.38 19.63 -2.91
N GLY A 194 -9.76 19.88 -4.07
CA GLY A 194 -9.45 21.20 -4.63
C GLY A 194 -8.13 21.80 -4.17
N ASN A 195 -7.31 21.05 -3.43
CA ASN A 195 -5.96 21.48 -3.00
C ASN A 195 -4.84 20.94 -3.89
N GLY A 196 -5.17 20.05 -4.83
CA GLY A 196 -4.24 19.53 -5.80
C GLY A 196 -4.16 20.36 -7.07
N TYR A 197 -3.27 19.94 -7.95
CA TYR A 197 -3.10 20.53 -9.26
C TYR A 197 -3.27 19.47 -10.34
N CYS A 198 -4.03 19.78 -11.39
CA CYS A 198 -4.19 18.88 -12.53
C CYS A 198 -3.07 19.15 -13.55
N TYR A 199 -1.98 18.39 -13.46
CA TYR A 199 -0.82 18.60 -14.30
C TYR A 199 -0.93 17.84 -15.62
N ASP A 200 -0.72 18.55 -16.72
CA ASP A 200 -0.74 17.97 -18.07
C ASP A 200 0.66 17.45 -18.45
N TYR A 201 0.86 16.15 -18.28
CA TYR A 201 2.08 15.47 -18.70
C TYR A 201 2.11 15.38 -20.23
N SER A 202 3.17 15.85 -20.89
CA SER A 202 3.27 15.84 -22.36
C SER A 202 3.20 14.45 -23.00
N GLU A 203 3.48 13.40 -22.22
CA GLU A 203 3.54 12.01 -22.66
C GLU A 203 2.34 11.18 -22.20
N TYR A 204 1.49 11.73 -21.32
CA TYR A 204 0.36 11.03 -20.71
C TYR A 204 -0.90 11.90 -20.69
N ASN A 205 -1.97 11.42 -20.08
CA ASN A 205 -3.13 12.27 -19.78
C ASN A 205 -2.85 13.08 -18.51
N SER A 206 -3.57 14.19 -18.34
CA SER A 206 -3.42 15.04 -17.16
C SER A 206 -3.78 14.28 -15.88
N ALA A 207 -2.96 14.44 -14.84
CA ALA A 207 -3.14 13.74 -13.57
C ALA A 207 -2.97 14.67 -12.36
N CYS A 208 -3.66 14.35 -11.28
CA CYS A 208 -3.60 15.10 -10.04
C CYS A 208 -2.25 14.94 -9.36
N VAL A 209 -1.62 16.06 -9.02
CA VAL A 209 -0.36 16.13 -8.27
C VAL A 209 -0.51 17.09 -7.09
N ASN A 210 0.33 16.91 -6.07
CA ASN A 210 0.36 17.81 -4.92
C ASN A 210 0.84 19.20 -5.34
N THR A 211 0.26 20.22 -4.72
CA THR A 211 0.84 21.57 -4.75
C THR A 211 1.95 21.66 -3.72
N CYS A 212 2.92 22.56 -3.93
CA CYS A 212 4.07 22.72 -3.03
C CYS A 212 4.53 24.18 -3.01
N GLU A 213 5.32 24.58 -2.00
CA GLU A 213 6.11 25.82 -2.03
C GLU A 213 7.61 25.50 -2.19
N THR A 214 8.02 24.35 -1.67
CA THR A 214 9.37 23.79 -1.70
C THR A 214 9.32 22.28 -1.90
N THR A 215 10.44 21.66 -2.27
CA THR A 215 10.52 20.20 -2.41
C THR A 215 10.18 19.45 -1.13
N GLU A 216 10.42 20.04 0.04
CA GLU A 216 10.08 19.43 1.34
C GLU A 216 8.58 19.36 1.61
N ASP A 217 7.76 20.11 0.85
CA ASP A 217 6.30 20.03 0.93
C ASP A 217 5.74 18.87 0.11
N CYS A 218 6.57 18.22 -0.70
CA CYS A 218 6.16 17.07 -1.50
C CYS A 218 6.04 15.81 -0.64
N PRO A 219 5.10 14.90 -0.96
CA PRO A 219 4.94 13.64 -0.24
C PRO A 219 6.23 12.82 -0.14
N MET A 220 7.05 12.83 -1.19
CA MET A 220 8.34 12.13 -1.26
C MET A 220 9.44 13.07 -1.76
N PRO A 221 10.01 13.93 -0.89
CA PRO A 221 11.04 14.91 -1.29
C PRO A 221 12.30 14.30 -1.91
N ASP A 222 12.60 13.02 -1.60
CA ASP A 222 13.73 12.27 -2.18
C ASP A 222 13.45 11.76 -3.61
N LEU A 223 12.18 11.71 -4.02
CA LEU A 223 11.75 11.21 -5.34
C LEU A 223 11.08 12.30 -6.19
N GLU A 224 10.72 13.42 -5.60
CA GLU A 224 10.00 14.52 -6.23
C GLU A 224 10.78 15.83 -6.16
N GLU A 225 10.43 16.76 -7.04
CA GLU A 225 10.88 18.14 -6.99
C GLU A 225 9.68 19.08 -7.12
N CYS A 226 9.75 20.23 -6.45
CA CYS A 226 8.74 21.28 -6.56
C CYS A 226 9.04 22.18 -7.76
N LEU A 227 8.20 22.10 -8.80
CA LEU A 227 8.36 22.84 -10.06
C LEU A 227 7.26 23.89 -10.24
N GLU A 228 7.58 24.98 -10.94
CA GLU A 228 6.65 26.03 -11.31
C GLU A 228 6.21 25.85 -12.78
N ASP A 229 4.90 25.85 -13.03
CA ASP A 229 4.35 25.84 -14.39
C ASP A 229 4.40 27.22 -15.07
N THR A 230 3.86 27.33 -16.29
CA THR A 230 3.84 28.61 -17.02
C THR A 230 2.89 29.67 -16.44
N ASP A 231 1.95 29.26 -15.60
CA ASP A 231 0.95 30.12 -14.95
C ASP A 231 1.37 30.55 -13.53
N GLY A 232 2.53 30.09 -13.08
CA GLY A 232 3.10 30.40 -11.76
C GLY A 232 2.61 29.50 -10.64
N THR A 233 2.03 28.34 -10.98
CA THR A 233 1.57 27.34 -10.01
C THR A 233 2.70 26.36 -9.70
N TYR A 234 2.95 26.12 -8.42
CA TYR A 234 3.96 25.19 -7.95
C TYR A 234 3.35 23.81 -7.65
N PHE A 235 4.00 22.75 -8.13
CA PHE A 235 3.52 21.37 -8.02
C PHE A 235 4.66 20.37 -7.85
N CYS A 236 4.37 19.25 -7.21
CA CYS A 236 5.30 18.14 -7.05
C CYS A 236 5.38 17.31 -8.32
N SER A 237 6.59 17.16 -8.85
CA SER A 237 6.88 16.39 -10.05
C SER A 237 7.90 15.29 -9.75
N PRO A 238 7.77 14.07 -10.30
CA PRO A 238 8.79 13.04 -10.15
C PRO A 238 10.14 13.48 -10.72
N THR A 239 11.22 13.25 -9.96
CA THR A 239 12.60 13.51 -10.41
C THR A 239 13.09 12.50 -11.45
N THR A 240 12.48 11.31 -11.48
CA THR A 240 12.80 10.27 -12.46
C THR A 240 11.84 10.35 -13.63
N SER A 241 12.36 10.65 -14.83
CA SER A 241 11.63 10.43 -16.07
C SER A 241 11.52 8.94 -16.37
N PHE A 242 10.32 8.45 -16.65
CA PHE A 242 10.09 7.07 -17.06
C PHE A 242 10.57 6.89 -18.51
N GLU A 243 11.58 6.05 -18.77
CA GLU A 243 11.94 5.59 -20.13
C GLU A 243 11.11 4.37 -20.55
#